data_AF-A0A925QEQ4-F1
#
_entry.id   AF-A0A925QEQ4-F1
#
_cell.length_a   1.000
_cell.length_b   1.000
_cell.length_c   1.000
_cell.angle_alpha   90.00
_cell.angle_beta   90.00
_cell.angle_gamma   90.00
#
_symmetry.space_group_name_H-M   'P 1'
#
loop_
_entity.id
_entity.type
_entity.pdbx_description
1 polymer ?
#
loop_
_entity_poly.entity_id
_entity_poly.type
_entity_poly.pdbx_seq_one_letter_code
_entity_poly.pdbx_strand_id
1 'polypeptide(L)'
;MYCPTCGSEERQLSQYCRACGTDLRVVRQGLERPDTITASAVSAREQISRALADRIRQLETGKDLEHVAEDVLPQLEKFLESPEEKRLRRLRAGVITSLVGLGASLAIFLASLEAHDLIPFIALGLVVFFVGLGIVINGLVLTIPRRTLADRTSEAESQRELESRIQNVLPASQLSPFSHTTNDLPTAADQRVARPSVTEHTTHQLRQDKS
;
A
#
# COMPACT_ATOMS: atom_id res chain seq x y z
N MET A 1 -8.78 2.63 -11.12
CA MET A 1 -7.93 1.78 -10.24
C MET A 1 -7.06 0.88 -11.11
N TYR A 2 -5.85 0.51 -10.68
CA TYR A 2 -4.96 -0.33 -11.48
C TYR A 2 -5.10 -1.81 -11.12
N CYS A 3 -5.08 -2.70 -12.12
CA CYS A 3 -5.04 -4.13 -11.87
C CYS A 3 -3.66 -4.53 -11.31
N PRO A 4 -3.57 -5.26 -10.18
CA PRO A 4 -2.30 -5.64 -9.58
C PRO A 4 -1.51 -6.66 -10.41
N THR A 5 -2.18 -7.41 -11.30
CA THR A 5 -1.55 -8.47 -12.10
C THR A 5 -0.91 -7.93 -13.38
N CYS A 6 -1.61 -7.07 -14.13
CA CYS A 6 -1.18 -6.61 -15.45
C CYS A 6 -0.98 -5.09 -15.55
N GLY A 7 -1.28 -4.33 -14.50
CA GLY A 7 -1.12 -2.87 -14.48
C GLY A 7 -2.11 -2.11 -15.36
N SER A 8 -3.11 -2.76 -15.96
CA SER A 8 -4.11 -2.06 -16.77
C SER A 8 -4.93 -1.10 -15.90
N GLU A 9 -5.13 0.13 -16.37
CA GLU A 9 -6.03 1.08 -15.74
C GLU A 9 -7.49 0.68 -16.00
N GLU A 10 -8.23 0.42 -14.92
CA GLU A 10 -9.67 0.15 -14.98
C GLU A 10 -10.42 1.38 -14.44
N ARG A 11 -11.11 2.08 -15.34
CA ARG A 11 -11.93 3.27 -15.00
C ARG A 11 -13.37 2.91 -14.66
N GLN A 12 -13.85 1.75 -15.08
CA GLN A 12 -15.21 1.31 -14.84
C GLN A 12 -15.28 0.38 -13.63
N LEU A 13 -16.43 0.32 -12.96
CA LEU A 13 -16.65 -0.54 -11.78
C LEU A 13 -16.78 -2.05 -12.14
N SER A 14 -16.00 -2.52 -13.11
CA SER A 14 -15.97 -3.93 -13.51
C SER A 14 -15.53 -4.82 -12.34
N GLN A 15 -16.07 -6.03 -12.29
CA GLN A 15 -15.70 -7.03 -11.28
C GLN A 15 -14.37 -7.70 -11.63
N TYR A 16 -14.01 -7.74 -12.91
CA TYR A 16 -12.81 -8.38 -13.42
C TYR A 16 -12.02 -7.41 -14.30
N CYS A 17 -10.70 -7.53 -14.28
CA CYS A 17 -9.82 -6.81 -15.19
C CYS A 17 -10.08 -7.24 -16.64
N ARG A 18 -10.32 -6.28 -17.54
CA ARG A 18 -10.54 -6.58 -18.96
C ARG A 18 -9.33 -7.17 -19.68
N ALA A 19 -8.12 -6.87 -19.21
CA ALA A 19 -6.89 -7.30 -19.85
C ALA A 19 -6.45 -8.71 -19.45
N CYS A 20 -6.60 -9.08 -18.17
CA CYS A 20 -6.08 -10.37 -17.66
C CYS A 20 -7.12 -11.23 -16.92
N GLY A 21 -8.35 -10.75 -16.74
CA GLY A 21 -9.42 -11.48 -16.07
C GLY A 21 -9.32 -11.55 -14.54
N THR A 22 -8.30 -10.97 -13.91
CA THR A 22 -8.16 -10.96 -12.44
C THR A 22 -9.37 -10.29 -11.77
N ASP A 23 -9.89 -10.91 -10.72
CA ASP A 23 -10.98 -10.36 -9.90
C ASP A 23 -10.51 -9.10 -9.16
N LEU A 24 -11.18 -7.99 -9.43
CA LEU A 24 -10.91 -6.68 -8.87
C LEU A 24 -11.78 -6.38 -7.63
N ARG A 25 -12.74 -7.23 -7.29
CA ARG A 25 -13.60 -7.07 -6.09
C ARG A 25 -12.75 -7.04 -4.82
N VAL A 26 -11.75 -7.90 -4.72
CA VAL A 26 -10.84 -7.95 -3.56
C VAL A 26 -10.03 -6.65 -3.43
N VAL A 27 -9.54 -6.12 -4.55
CA VAL A 27 -8.82 -4.84 -4.58
C VAL A 27 -9.74 -3.69 -4.17
N ARG A 28 -10.97 -3.68 -4.67
CA ARG A 28 -11.99 -2.67 -4.33
C ARG A 28 -12.36 -2.75 -2.85
N GLN A 29 -12.59 -3.95 -2.31
CA GLN A 29 -12.92 -4.16 -0.91
C GLN A 29 -11.76 -3.73 0.00
N GLY A 30 -10.51 -3.97 -0.40
CA GLY A 30 -9.33 -3.45 0.29
C GLY A 30 -9.16 -1.92 0.22
N LEU A 31 -9.65 -1.28 -0.85
CA LEU A 31 -9.67 0.19 -0.99
C LEU A 31 -10.84 0.84 -0.25
N GLU A 32 -12.01 0.21 -0.23
CA GLU A 32 -13.22 0.70 0.45
C GLU A 32 -13.16 0.48 1.97
N ARG A 33 -12.51 -0.61 2.41
CA ARG A 33 -12.30 -0.95 3.83
C ARG A 33 -10.84 -1.31 4.06
N PRO A 34 -9.93 -0.32 4.12
CA PRO A 34 -8.57 -0.59 4.59
C PRO A 34 -8.65 -1.24 5.97
N ASP A 35 -7.94 -2.35 6.17
CA ASP A 35 -7.93 -3.09 7.44
C ASP A 35 -7.78 -2.13 8.62
N THR A 36 -8.49 -2.36 9.72
CA THR A 36 -8.54 -1.44 10.88
C THR A 36 -7.16 -1.04 11.40
N ILE A 37 -6.15 -1.91 11.27
CA ILE A 37 -4.76 -1.66 11.65
C ILE A 37 -4.08 -0.69 10.67
N THR A 38 -4.25 -0.91 9.37
CA THR A 38 -3.69 -0.05 8.30
C THR A 38 -4.45 1.27 8.24
N ALA A 39 -5.78 1.24 8.39
CA ALA A 39 -6.63 2.40 8.52
C ALA A 39 -6.29 3.19 9.79
N SER A 40 -6.01 2.55 10.93
CA SER A 40 -5.59 3.26 12.15
C SER A 40 -4.22 3.89 12.00
N ALA A 41 -3.27 3.22 11.34
CA ALA A 41 -1.93 3.76 11.14
C ALA A 41 -1.93 4.94 10.14
N VAL A 42 -2.70 4.83 9.06
CA VAL A 42 -2.86 5.90 8.07
C VAL A 42 -3.65 7.07 8.67
N SER A 43 -4.76 6.81 9.36
CA SER A 43 -5.54 7.86 10.01
C SER A 43 -4.80 8.53 11.16
N ALA A 44 -4.00 7.80 11.94
CA ALA A 44 -3.15 8.38 12.98
C ALA A 44 -2.08 9.28 12.37
N ARG A 45 -1.40 8.84 11.30
CA ARG A 45 -0.44 9.68 10.57
C ARG A 45 -1.12 10.94 10.02
N GLU A 46 -2.33 10.83 9.53
CA GLU A 46 -3.07 11.97 8.99
C GLU A 46 -3.61 12.91 10.07
N GLN A 47 -4.01 12.39 11.23
CA GLN A 47 -4.36 13.21 12.39
C GLN A 47 -3.15 13.96 12.93
N ILE A 48 -1.99 13.30 13.03
CA ILE A 48 -0.73 13.92 13.44
C ILE A 48 -0.31 14.99 12.44
N SER A 49 -0.40 14.72 11.12
CA SER A 49 -0.02 15.69 10.10
C SER A 49 -0.94 16.91 10.09
N ARG A 50 -2.26 16.73 10.31
CA ARG A 50 -3.20 17.84 10.46
C ARG A 50 -2.92 18.66 11.71
N ALA A 51 -2.74 18.01 12.87
CA ALA A 51 -2.41 18.69 14.11
C ALA A 51 -1.08 19.48 14.00
N LEU A 52 -0.09 18.92 13.29
CA LEU A 52 1.17 19.59 13.01
C LEU A 52 0.99 20.79 12.06
N ALA A 53 0.20 20.64 11.00
CA ALA A 53 -0.10 21.73 10.07
C ALA A 53 -0.85 22.88 10.76
N ASP A 54 -1.78 22.57 11.65
CA ASP A 54 -2.47 23.55 12.48
C ASP A 54 -1.52 24.22 13.46
N ARG A 55 -0.56 23.47 14.03
CA ARG A 55 0.47 24.04 14.90
C ARG A 55 1.41 24.98 14.15
N ILE A 56 1.82 24.63 12.93
CA ILE A 56 2.64 25.48 12.06
C ILE A 56 1.92 26.80 11.74
N ARG A 57 0.60 26.76 11.49
CA ARG A 57 -0.20 27.97 11.26
C ARG A 57 -0.30 28.90 12.47
N GLN A 58 -0.19 28.36 13.69
CA GLN A 58 -0.26 29.14 14.93
C GLN A 58 1.09 29.79 15.31
N LEU A 59 2.20 29.39 14.68
CA LEU A 59 3.51 29.97 14.93
C LEU A 59 3.69 31.20 14.05
N GLU A 60 3.53 32.39 14.63
CA GLU A 60 3.71 33.67 13.92
C GLU A 60 5.20 34.06 13.75
N THR A 61 6.10 33.47 14.55
CA THR A 61 7.52 33.83 14.58
C THR A 61 8.38 32.80 13.86
N GLY A 62 9.24 33.24 12.93
CA GLY A 62 10.14 32.35 12.19
C GLY A 62 11.12 31.55 13.07
N LYS A 63 11.51 32.09 14.24
CA LYS A 63 12.39 31.40 15.21
C LYS A 63 11.74 30.18 15.85
N ASP A 64 10.43 30.22 16.10
CA ASP A 64 9.71 29.08 16.67
C ASP A 64 9.53 27.97 15.62
N LEU A 65 9.41 28.35 14.35
CA LEU A 65 9.36 27.42 13.23
C LEU A 65 10.68 26.67 13.05
N GLU A 66 11.81 27.37 13.20
CA GLU A 66 13.15 26.79 13.17
C GLU A 66 13.32 25.73 14.27
N HIS A 67 12.90 26.04 15.50
CA HIS A 67 13.01 25.11 16.62
C HIS A 67 12.14 23.86 16.43
N VAL A 68 10.91 24.04 15.94
CA VAL A 68 10.02 22.91 15.57
C VAL A 68 10.60 22.10 14.42
N ALA A 69 11.23 22.75 13.45
CA ALA A 69 11.87 22.05 12.35
C ALA A 69 13.03 21.17 12.84
N GLU A 70 13.91 21.70 13.69
CA GLU A 70 15.05 20.94 14.20
C GLU A 70 14.65 19.80 15.13
N ASP A 71 13.68 20.00 16.02
CA ASP A 71 13.32 19.00 17.03
C ASP A 71 12.29 17.97 16.54
N VAL A 72 11.36 18.38 15.67
CA VAL A 72 10.19 17.56 15.31
C VAL A 72 10.34 16.88 13.95
N LEU A 73 11.03 17.49 12.95
CA LEU A 73 11.30 16.77 11.69
C LEU A 73 11.99 15.43 11.91
N PRO A 74 13.07 15.30 12.70
CA PRO A 74 13.77 14.01 12.84
C PRO A 74 12.89 12.94 13.49
N GLN A 75 11.98 13.34 14.39
CA GLN A 75 11.01 12.43 14.99
C GLN A 75 9.95 12.00 13.97
N LEU A 76 9.41 12.95 13.20
CA LEU A 76 8.43 12.68 12.14
C LEU A 76 9.02 11.81 11.03
N GLU A 77 10.26 12.06 10.62
CA GLU A 77 10.95 11.24 9.63
C GLU A 77 11.08 9.79 10.12
N LYS A 78 11.41 9.62 11.40
CA LYS A 78 11.46 8.28 12.05
C LYS A 78 10.09 7.61 12.19
N PHE A 79 9.00 8.37 12.31
CA PHE A 79 7.63 7.84 12.34
C PHE A 79 7.05 7.56 10.95
N LEU A 80 7.46 8.34 9.95
CA LEU A 80 7.03 8.21 8.56
C LEU A 80 7.82 7.12 7.82
N GLU A 81 9.07 6.85 8.24
CA GLU A 81 9.85 5.73 7.75
C GLU A 81 9.03 4.45 7.86
N SER A 82 8.67 3.88 6.71
CA SER A 82 7.82 2.70 6.68
C SER A 82 8.54 1.54 7.38
N PRO A 83 7.83 0.67 8.11
CA PRO A 83 8.44 -0.51 8.74
C PRO A 83 9.13 -1.40 7.70
N GLU A 84 8.66 -1.37 6.44
CA GLU A 84 9.26 -2.04 5.30
C GLU A 84 10.61 -1.44 4.91
N GLU A 85 10.73 -0.11 4.85
CA GLU A 85 12.00 0.56 4.53
C GLU A 85 13.05 0.34 5.63
N LYS A 86 12.64 0.41 6.90
CA LYS A 86 13.52 0.10 8.03
C LYS A 86 14.03 -1.34 7.99
N ARG A 87 13.18 -2.29 7.58
CA ARG A 87 13.55 -3.69 7.36
C ARG A 87 14.53 -3.82 6.19
N LEU A 88 14.29 -3.13 5.08
CA LEU A 88 15.17 -3.13 3.92
C LEU A 88 16.56 -2.58 4.25
N ARG A 89 16.65 -1.51 5.05
CA ARG A 89 17.92 -0.94 5.52
C ARG A 89 18.71 -1.92 6.39
N ARG A 90 18.05 -2.58 7.35
CA ARG A 90 18.68 -3.63 8.19
C ARG A 90 19.13 -4.83 7.38
N LEU A 91 18.33 -5.27 6.41
CA LEU A 91 18.69 -6.34 5.49
C LEU A 91 19.92 -5.97 4.67
N ARG A 92 19.96 -4.77 4.09
CA ARG A 92 21.13 -4.27 3.34
C ARG A 92 22.38 -4.25 4.22
N ALA A 93 22.27 -3.74 5.45
CA ALA A 93 23.40 -3.73 6.39
C ALA A 93 23.86 -5.15 6.76
N GLY A 94 22.94 -6.08 7.02
CA GLY A 94 23.26 -7.48 7.28
C GLY A 94 23.92 -8.18 6.09
N VAL A 95 23.43 -7.94 4.87
CA VAL A 95 24.02 -8.49 3.64
C VAL A 95 25.43 -7.95 3.43
N ILE A 96 25.63 -6.64 3.53
CA ILE A 96 26.95 -6.01 3.37
C ILE A 96 27.94 -6.58 4.39
N THR A 97 27.56 -6.64 5.68
CA THR A 97 28.43 -7.19 6.74
C THR A 97 28.76 -8.67 6.53
N SER A 98 27.78 -9.47 6.06
CA SER A 98 28.04 -10.87 5.72
C SER A 98 29.03 -11.01 4.57
N LEU A 99 28.88 -10.23 3.49
CA LEU A 99 29.78 -10.26 2.35
C LEU A 99 31.21 -9.81 2.71
N VAL A 100 31.35 -8.80 3.59
CA VAL A 100 32.65 -8.38 4.10
C VAL A 100 33.32 -9.49 4.90
N GLY A 101 32.59 -10.17 5.79
CA GLY A 101 33.12 -11.31 6.55
C GLY A 101 33.53 -12.49 5.66
N LEU A 102 32.72 -12.82 4.65
CA LEU A 102 33.03 -13.87 3.68
C LEU A 102 34.27 -13.52 2.85
N GLY A 103 34.33 -12.29 2.34
CA GLY A 103 35.47 -11.78 1.57
C GLY A 103 36.77 -11.78 2.38
N ALA A 104 36.73 -11.34 3.63
CA ALA A 104 37.87 -11.41 4.53
C ALA A 104 38.32 -12.85 4.79
N SER A 105 37.36 -13.77 5.02
CA SER A 105 37.66 -15.20 5.23
C SER A 105 38.35 -15.81 4.01
N LEU A 106 37.86 -15.52 2.80
CA LEU A 106 38.43 -15.98 1.53
C LEU A 106 39.82 -15.40 1.30
N ALA A 107 40.03 -14.11 1.55
CA ALA A 107 41.32 -13.46 1.40
C ALA A 107 42.38 -14.05 2.34
N ILE A 108 42.01 -14.27 3.61
CA ILE A 108 42.90 -14.90 4.60
C ILE A 108 43.16 -16.36 4.24
N PHE A 109 42.15 -17.09 3.76
CA PHE A 109 42.33 -18.47 3.29
C PHE A 109 43.32 -18.56 2.13
N LEU A 110 43.23 -17.67 1.14
CA LEU A 110 44.18 -17.61 0.03
C LEU A 110 45.60 -17.26 0.52
N ALA A 111 45.74 -16.29 1.42
CA ALA A 111 47.03 -15.95 2.02
C ALA A 111 47.61 -17.11 2.86
N SER A 112 46.73 -17.92 3.46
CA SER A 112 47.12 -19.10 4.24
C SER A 112 47.76 -20.21 3.39
N LEU A 113 47.58 -20.20 2.06
CA LEU A 113 48.24 -21.15 1.17
C LEU A 113 49.76 -20.90 1.10
N GLU A 114 50.19 -19.65 1.28
CA GLU A 114 51.61 -19.28 1.32
C GLU A 114 52.14 -19.29 2.77
N ALA A 115 51.36 -18.79 3.73
CA ALA A 115 51.74 -18.68 5.14
C ALA A 115 50.80 -19.46 6.07
N HIS A 116 51.26 -20.58 6.62
CA HIS A 116 50.44 -21.50 7.41
C HIS A 116 49.99 -20.92 8.76
N ASP A 117 50.64 -19.85 9.24
CA ASP A 117 50.33 -19.20 10.51
C ASP A 117 49.03 -18.37 10.48
N LEU A 118 48.41 -18.21 9.31
CA LEU A 118 47.21 -17.39 9.13
C LEU A 118 45.88 -18.12 9.34
N ILE A 119 45.90 -19.45 9.47
CA ILE A 119 44.70 -20.29 9.68
C ILE A 119 43.77 -19.78 10.80
N PRO A 120 44.24 -19.38 12.00
CA PRO A 120 43.33 -18.92 13.06
C PRO A 120 42.58 -17.64 12.71
N PHE A 121 43.09 -16.80 11.79
CA PHE A 121 42.42 -15.56 11.39
C PHE A 121 41.22 -15.81 10.47
N ILE A 122 41.13 -16.97 9.83
CA ILE A 122 39.94 -17.36 9.04
C ILE A 122 38.70 -17.40 9.94
N ALA A 123 38.86 -17.85 11.19
CA ALA A 123 37.77 -17.89 12.16
C ALA A 123 37.20 -16.49 12.44
N LEU A 124 38.03 -15.44 12.46
CA LEU A 124 37.58 -14.07 12.66
C LEU A 124 36.67 -13.60 11.51
N GLY A 125 37.05 -13.87 10.27
CA GLY A 125 36.23 -13.57 9.10
C GLY A 125 34.89 -14.30 9.13
N LEU A 126 34.91 -15.59 9.51
CA LEU A 126 33.70 -16.40 9.63
C LEU A 126 32.77 -15.87 10.72
N VAL A 127 33.29 -15.43 11.87
CA VAL A 127 32.49 -14.79 12.92
C VAL A 127 31.77 -13.55 12.38
N VAL A 128 32.47 -12.67 11.66
CA VAL A 128 31.85 -11.47 11.05
C VAL A 128 30.77 -11.88 10.03
N PHE A 129 31.03 -12.90 9.22
CA PHE A 129 30.04 -13.45 8.29
C PHE A 129 28.78 -13.92 9.00
N PHE A 130 28.90 -14.71 10.07
CA PHE A 130 27.76 -15.22 10.83
C PHE A 130 27.02 -14.12 11.58
N VAL A 131 27.70 -13.07 12.04
CA VAL A 131 27.04 -11.89 12.62
C VAL A 131 26.17 -11.19 11.57
N GLY A 132 26.71 -10.96 10.37
CA GLY A 132 25.93 -10.38 9.27
C GLY A 132 24.73 -11.25 8.88
N LEU A 133 24.93 -12.57 8.79
CA LEU A 133 23.87 -13.53 8.52
C LEU A 133 22.79 -13.53 9.63
N GLY A 134 23.20 -13.42 10.90
CA GLY A 134 22.28 -13.29 12.04
C GLY A 134 21.40 -12.06 11.94
N ILE A 135 21.95 -10.91 11.50
CA ILE A 135 21.18 -9.68 11.25
C ILE A 135 20.17 -9.90 10.11
N VAL A 136 20.57 -10.58 9.03
CA VAL A 136 19.68 -10.92 7.91
C VAL A 136 18.54 -11.83 8.37
N ILE A 137 18.85 -12.90 9.09
CA ILE A 137 17.86 -13.85 9.61
C ILE A 137 16.91 -13.15 10.58
N ASN A 138 17.42 -12.33 11.50
CA ASN A 138 16.59 -11.53 12.40
C ASN A 138 15.66 -10.60 11.60
N GLY A 139 16.19 -9.93 10.58
CA GLY A 139 15.45 -9.08 9.65
C GLY A 139 14.51 -9.83 8.69
N LEU A 140 14.55 -11.16 8.62
CA LEU A 140 13.62 -11.98 7.85
C LEU A 140 12.60 -12.67 8.74
N VAL A 141 13.01 -13.23 9.87
CA VAL A 141 12.18 -14.09 10.72
C VAL A 141 11.40 -13.27 11.76
N LEU A 142 12.02 -12.26 12.38
CA LEU A 142 11.44 -11.53 13.50
C LEU A 142 10.71 -10.25 13.09
N THR A 143 10.99 -9.73 11.89
CA THR A 143 10.37 -8.48 11.38
C THR A 143 9.33 -8.70 10.30
N ILE A 144 8.97 -9.95 9.98
CA ILE A 144 7.68 -10.20 9.32
C ILE A 144 6.63 -10.04 10.41
N PRO A 145 5.89 -8.91 10.50
CA PRO A 145 4.58 -9.01 11.12
C PRO A 145 3.89 -10.11 10.32
N ARG A 146 3.57 -11.24 10.96
CA ARG A 146 2.74 -12.25 10.34
C ARG A 146 1.46 -11.52 9.98
N ARG A 147 1.38 -11.04 8.74
CA ARG A 147 0.13 -10.80 8.04
C ARG A 147 -0.43 -12.20 7.76
N THR A 148 -0.71 -12.96 8.82
CA THR A 148 -1.99 -13.63 8.92
C THR A 148 -3.00 -12.50 8.86
N LEU A 149 -3.27 -12.03 7.64
CA LEU A 149 -4.61 -11.63 7.28
C LEU A 149 -5.45 -12.77 7.85
N ALA A 150 -6.17 -12.49 8.95
CA ALA A 150 -7.13 -13.45 9.47
C ALA A 150 -7.91 -13.90 8.24
N ASP A 151 -7.87 -15.20 7.95
CA ASP A 151 -8.45 -15.75 6.75
C ASP A 151 -9.94 -15.44 6.81
N ARG A 152 -10.31 -14.28 6.25
CA ARG A 152 -11.68 -13.77 6.19
C ARG A 152 -12.45 -14.52 5.13
N THR A 153 -12.00 -15.70 4.75
CA THR A 153 -12.76 -16.71 4.03
C THR A 153 -14.10 -16.93 4.71
N SER A 154 -14.17 -16.95 6.05
CA SER A 154 -15.46 -17.05 6.77
C SER A 154 -16.36 -15.82 6.59
N GLU A 155 -15.81 -14.60 6.63
CA GLU A 155 -16.58 -13.38 6.36
C GLU A 155 -17.02 -13.33 4.89
N ALA A 156 -16.15 -13.68 3.94
CA ALA A 156 -16.46 -13.78 2.53
C ALA A 156 -17.49 -14.88 2.22
N GLU A 157 -17.45 -16.01 2.92
CA GLU A 157 -18.44 -17.08 2.83
C GLU A 157 -19.79 -16.63 3.39
N SER A 158 -19.82 -15.99 4.57
CA SER A 158 -21.08 -15.47 5.11
C SER A 158 -21.71 -14.41 4.20
N GLN A 159 -20.87 -13.62 3.52
CA GLN A 159 -21.33 -12.62 2.55
C GLN A 159 -21.88 -13.27 1.27
N ARG A 160 -21.24 -14.34 0.77
CA ARG A 160 -21.77 -15.17 -0.33
C ARG A 160 -23.08 -15.86 0.05
N GLU A 161 -23.20 -16.35 1.28
CA GLU A 161 -24.43 -16.98 1.76
C GLU A 161 -25.57 -15.96 1.81
N LEU A 162 -25.31 -14.74 2.29
CA LEU A 162 -26.30 -13.66 2.31
C LEU A 162 -26.76 -13.27 0.88
N GLU A 163 -25.81 -13.15 -0.06
CA GLU A 163 -26.11 -12.88 -1.47
C GLU A 163 -26.98 -13.99 -2.08
N SER A 164 -26.67 -15.26 -1.78
CA SER A 164 -27.46 -16.41 -2.25
C SER A 164 -28.88 -16.44 -1.68
N ARG A 165 -29.07 -16.03 -0.41
CA ARG A 165 -30.41 -15.94 0.21
C ARG A 165 -31.25 -14.85 -0.41
N ILE A 166 -30.68 -13.66 -0.65
CA ILE A 166 -31.39 -12.55 -1.29
C ILE A 166 -31.88 -12.96 -2.69
N GLN A 167 -31.04 -13.69 -3.42
CA GLN A 167 -31.37 -14.16 -4.76
C GLN A 167 -32.49 -15.23 -4.78
N ASN A 168 -32.67 -15.98 -3.69
CA ASN A 168 -33.75 -16.98 -3.58
C ASN A 168 -35.08 -16.39 -3.06
N VAL A 169 -35.05 -15.28 -2.33
CA VAL A 169 -36.26 -14.67 -1.75
C VAL A 169 -36.98 -13.76 -2.75
N LEU A 170 -36.27 -13.20 -3.73
CA LEU A 170 -36.84 -12.31 -4.73
C LEU A 170 -36.98 -13.03 -6.07
N PRO A 171 -38.20 -13.30 -6.56
CA PRO A 171 -38.39 -13.90 -7.87
C PRO A 171 -37.78 -12.99 -8.95
N ALA A 172 -36.98 -13.59 -9.83
CA ALA A 172 -36.23 -12.94 -10.92
C ALA A 172 -37.07 -12.06 -11.86
N SER A 173 -38.40 -12.07 -11.70
CA SER A 173 -39.36 -11.31 -12.49
C SER A 173 -39.64 -9.89 -11.98
N GLN A 174 -39.11 -9.44 -10.83
CA GLN A 174 -39.39 -8.07 -10.31
C GLN A 174 -38.16 -7.19 -10.06
N LEU A 175 -36.94 -7.70 -10.23
CA LEU A 175 -35.70 -6.92 -10.10
C LEU A 175 -34.95 -6.86 -11.43
N SER A 176 -35.52 -6.14 -12.38
CA SER A 176 -34.81 -5.44 -13.46
C SER A 176 -35.80 -4.45 -14.11
N PRO A 177 -35.46 -3.14 -14.16
CA PRO A 177 -34.52 -2.73 -15.19
C PRO A 177 -33.52 -1.68 -14.67
N PHE A 178 -32.40 -2.11 -14.10
CA PHE A 178 -31.20 -1.25 -14.08
C PHE A 178 -29.88 -2.02 -14.23
N SER A 179 -29.92 -3.33 -14.50
CA SER A 179 -28.79 -4.04 -15.11
C SER A 179 -28.78 -3.76 -16.62
N HIS A 180 -28.47 -2.52 -17.00
CA HIS A 180 -27.99 -2.26 -18.34
C HIS A 180 -26.64 -2.95 -18.48
N THR A 181 -26.65 -4.13 -19.09
CA THR A 181 -25.48 -4.70 -19.73
C THR A 181 -24.99 -3.70 -20.77
N THR A 182 -23.93 -2.95 -20.46
CA THR A 182 -23.28 -1.96 -21.34
C THR A 182 -22.50 -2.60 -22.50
N ASN A 183 -22.94 -3.76 -22.99
CA ASN A 183 -22.32 -4.44 -24.13
C ASN A 183 -22.82 -3.97 -25.49
N ASP A 184 -23.85 -3.13 -25.56
CA ASP A 184 -24.27 -2.51 -26.82
C ASP A 184 -23.59 -1.15 -26.96
N LEU A 185 -22.34 -1.15 -27.45
CA LEU A 185 -21.78 0.03 -28.10
C LEU A 185 -22.58 0.28 -29.39
N PRO A 186 -23.26 1.43 -29.55
CA PRO A 186 -23.80 1.79 -30.85
C PRO A 186 -22.63 1.91 -31.83
N THR A 187 -22.65 1.07 -32.87
CA THR A 187 -21.70 1.17 -33.98
C THR A 187 -21.92 2.53 -34.66
N ALA A 188 -20.85 3.22 -35.05
CA ALA A 188 -20.84 4.60 -35.54
C ALA A 188 -21.68 4.90 -36.81
N ALA A 189 -22.47 3.94 -37.30
CA ALA A 189 -23.34 4.08 -38.46
C ALA A 189 -24.74 4.62 -38.14
N ASP A 190 -25.21 4.56 -36.88
CA ASP A 190 -26.62 4.86 -36.55
C ASP A 190 -26.86 6.26 -35.96
N GLN A 191 -25.85 7.14 -36.03
CA GLN A 191 -25.88 8.48 -35.40
C GLN A 191 -26.49 9.58 -36.31
N ARG A 192 -27.48 9.24 -37.14
CA ARG A 192 -28.18 10.21 -38.01
C ARG A 192 -29.71 10.16 -37.89
N VAL A 193 -30.25 10.15 -36.68
CA VAL A 193 -31.60 10.70 -36.48
C VAL A 193 -31.61 11.55 -35.21
N ALA A 194 -31.77 12.85 -35.43
CA ALA A 194 -31.83 13.91 -34.45
C ALA A 194 -32.87 13.65 -33.35
N ARG A 195 -32.50 13.96 -32.09
CA ARG A 195 -33.45 14.48 -31.10
C ARG A 195 -32.85 15.67 -30.35
N PRO A 196 -33.63 16.74 -30.16
CA PRO A 196 -33.15 18.02 -29.66
C PRO A 196 -32.90 18.02 -28.14
N SER A 197 -31.80 18.68 -27.79
CA SER A 197 -31.47 19.37 -26.55
C SER A 197 -32.65 19.59 -25.59
N VAL A 198 -32.60 18.94 -24.42
CA VAL A 198 -33.32 19.39 -23.22
C VAL A 198 -32.36 20.30 -22.47
N THR A 199 -32.69 21.58 -22.50
CA THR A 199 -31.95 22.69 -21.91
C THR A 199 -31.88 22.61 -20.40
N GLU A 200 -30.70 22.92 -19.88
CA GLU A 200 -30.39 23.20 -18.49
C GLU A 200 -31.32 24.26 -17.89
N HIS A 201 -32.08 23.87 -16.87
CA HIS A 201 -32.66 24.81 -15.91
C HIS A 201 -32.50 24.20 -14.52
N THR A 202 -31.53 24.72 -13.75
CA THR A 202 -31.69 25.15 -12.34
C THR A 202 -30.31 25.43 -11.72
N THR A 203 -29.77 26.62 -11.94
CA THR A 203 -28.82 27.26 -11.01
C THR A 203 -29.60 28.29 -10.20
N HIS A 204 -29.84 27.96 -8.94
CA HIS A 204 -30.50 28.83 -7.97
C HIS A 204 -29.52 29.93 -7.56
N GLN A 205 -29.79 31.20 -7.92
CA GLN A 205 -29.01 32.34 -7.43
C GLN A 205 -29.47 32.70 -6.00
N LEU A 206 -28.50 32.77 -5.08
CA LEU A 206 -28.67 33.32 -3.73
C LEU A 206 -28.71 34.85 -3.79
N ARG A 207 -29.83 35.45 -3.39
CA ARG A 207 -29.95 36.89 -3.12
C ARG A 207 -29.09 37.25 -1.90
N GLN A 208 -28.19 38.21 -2.04
CA GLN A 208 -27.58 38.92 -0.93
C GLN A 208 -28.42 40.15 -0.61
N ASP A 209 -29.10 40.14 0.53
CA ASP A 209 -29.64 41.35 1.15
C ASP A 209 -28.50 42.07 1.88
N LYS A 210 -28.25 43.32 1.52
CA LYS A 210 -27.43 44.25 2.30
C LYS A 210 -28.35 45.26 2.98
N SER A 211 -28.33 45.26 4.31
CA SER A 211 -28.78 46.33 5.20
C SER A 211 -27.68 47.35 5.39
#